data_AF-A0A922I358-F1
#
_entry.id   AF-A0A922I358-F1
#
_cell.length_a   1.000
_cell.length_b   1.000
_cell.length_c   1.000
_cell.angle_alpha   90.00
_cell.angle_beta   90.00
_cell.angle_gamma   90.00
#
_symmetry.space_group_name_H-M   'P 1'
#
loop_
_entity.id
_entity.type
_entity.pdbx_description
1 polymer ?
#
loop_
_entity_poly.entity_id
_entity_poly.type
_entity_poly.pdbx_seq_one_letter_code
_entity_poly.pdbx_strand_id
1 'polypeptide(L)'
;MGSNRALILSLYRKMLRESRKFDSYIYREYAWRRIREAFRQNMNETNEQKIRTLIEDAQNNLQIIQRQTLIGSLYPSKKLVVEDPEINTDKLNHPEDDHRQKQRNNFETANR
;
A
#
# COMPACT_ATOMS: atom_id res chain seq x y z
N MET A 1 -26.19 -2.28 19.68
CA MET A 1 -25.18 -1.48 18.96
C MET A 1 -23.72 -1.96 19.12
N GLY A 2 -23.42 -3.12 19.73
CA GLY A 2 -22.04 -3.66 19.83
C GLY A 2 -21.58 -4.57 18.68
N SER A 3 -22.51 -5.10 17.89
CA SER A 3 -22.24 -6.09 16.83
C SER A 3 -21.48 -5.50 15.63
N ASN A 4 -21.88 -4.31 15.15
CA ASN A 4 -21.28 -3.70 13.96
C ASN A 4 -19.82 -3.27 14.17
N ARG A 5 -19.46 -2.73 15.34
CA ARG A 5 -18.08 -2.28 15.58
C ARG A 5 -17.09 -3.44 15.56
N ALA A 6 -17.44 -4.56 16.19
CA ALA A 6 -16.61 -5.76 16.18
C ALA A 6 -16.46 -6.32 14.76
N LEU A 7 -17.57 -6.38 14.01
CA LEU A 7 -17.57 -6.81 12.61
C LEU A 7 -16.66 -5.93 11.75
N ILE A 8 -16.83 -4.60 11.80
CA ILE A 8 -16.03 -3.63 11.02
C ILE A 8 -14.54 -3.78 11.34
N LEU A 9 -14.17 -3.89 12.63
CA LEU A 9 -12.77 -4.06 13.02
C LEU A 9 -12.21 -5.42 12.58
N SER A 10 -13.01 -6.48 12.61
CA SER A 10 -12.59 -7.80 12.13
C SER A 10 -12.35 -7.78 10.61
N LEU A 11 -13.24 -7.10 9.86
CA LEU A 11 -13.16 -6.95 8.41
C LEU A 11 -11.93 -6.11 8.02
N TYR A 12 -11.73 -4.97 8.68
CA TYR A 12 -10.54 -4.13 8.52
C TYR A 12 -9.25 -4.92 8.68
N ARG A 13 -9.11 -5.65 9.80
CA ARG A 13 -7.92 -6.47 10.06
C ARG A 13 -7.75 -7.56 9.01
N LYS A 14 -8.84 -8.18 8.56
CA LYS A 14 -8.81 -9.21 7.51
C LYS A 14 -8.32 -8.62 6.19
N MET A 15 -8.87 -7.48 5.76
CA MET A 15 -8.43 -6.80 4.53
C MET A 15 -6.95 -6.42 4.57
N LEU A 16 -6.47 -5.86 5.69
CA LEU A 16 -5.05 -5.52 5.84
C LEU A 16 -4.13 -6.74 5.82
N ARG A 17 -4.58 -7.89 6.33
CA ARG A 17 -3.81 -9.14 6.27
C ARG A 17 -3.74 -9.68 4.85
N GLU A 18 -4.87 -9.68 4.13
CA GLU A 18 -4.89 -10.15 2.74
C GLU A 18 -4.09 -9.22 1.83
N SER A 19 -4.16 -7.89 2.03
CA SER A 19 -3.38 -6.95 1.20
C SER A 19 -1.87 -7.13 1.33
N ARG A 20 -1.37 -7.62 2.48
CA ARG A 20 0.07 -7.89 2.65
C ARG A 20 0.57 -9.10 1.87
N LYS A 21 -0.33 -9.97 1.40
CA LYS A 21 0.02 -11.17 0.64
C LYS A 21 0.27 -10.90 -0.84
N PHE A 22 -0.02 -9.69 -1.33
CA PHE A 22 0.33 -9.32 -2.69
C PHE A 22 1.86 -9.40 -2.88
N ASP A 23 2.29 -10.14 -3.88
CA ASP A 23 3.71 -10.26 -4.23
C ASP A 23 4.27 -8.92 -4.73
N SER A 24 3.54 -8.25 -5.63
CA SER A 24 3.90 -6.92 -6.14
C SER A 24 3.83 -5.84 -5.06
N TYR A 25 4.92 -5.10 -4.87
CA TYR A 25 4.98 -3.97 -3.94
C TYR A 25 3.93 -2.90 -4.21
N ILE A 26 3.71 -2.53 -5.47
CA ILE A 26 2.77 -1.46 -5.82
C ILE A 26 1.35 -1.83 -5.36
N TYR A 27 0.92 -3.06 -5.64
CA TYR A 27 -0.40 -3.53 -5.22
C TYR A 27 -0.50 -3.68 -3.70
N ARG A 28 0.53 -4.22 -3.05
CA ARG A 28 0.60 -4.37 -1.59
C ARG A 28 0.46 -3.03 -0.88
N GLU A 29 1.27 -2.05 -1.26
CA GLU A 29 1.27 -0.71 -0.65
C GLU A 29 0.01 0.08 -0.98
N TYR A 30 -0.44 0.04 -2.25
CA TYR A 30 -1.68 0.71 -2.65
C TYR A 30 -2.88 0.15 -1.88
N ALA A 31 -3.06 -1.17 -1.85
CA ALA A 31 -4.18 -1.79 -1.17
C ALA A 31 -4.13 -1.49 0.33
N TRP A 32 -2.97 -1.64 0.98
CA TRP A 32 -2.83 -1.34 2.40
C TRP A 32 -3.18 0.11 2.73
N ARG A 33 -2.65 1.07 1.96
CA ARG A 33 -2.93 2.50 2.14
C ARG A 33 -4.41 2.80 1.88
N ARG A 34 -4.97 2.31 0.78
CA ARG A 34 -6.36 2.58 0.39
C ARG A 34 -7.36 2.05 1.42
N ILE A 35 -7.11 0.85 1.98
CA ILE A 35 -7.92 0.29 3.07
C ILE A 35 -7.87 1.21 4.29
N ARG A 36 -6.68 1.65 4.73
CA ARG A 36 -6.56 2.56 5.87
C ARG A 36 -7.29 3.89 5.65
N GLU A 37 -7.11 4.49 4.49
CA GLU A 37 -7.77 5.75 4.12
C GLU A 37 -9.29 5.60 4.13
N ALA A 38 -9.82 4.57 3.47
CA ALA A 38 -11.27 4.36 3.37
C ALA A 38 -11.95 4.14 4.74
N PHE A 39 -11.34 3.34 5.63
CA PHE A 39 -11.88 3.13 6.97
C PHE A 39 -11.76 4.38 7.84
N ARG A 40 -10.69 5.17 7.70
CA ARG A 40 -10.53 6.43 8.43
C ARG A 40 -11.53 7.49 7.97
N GLN A 41 -11.75 7.61 6.66
CA GLN A 41 -12.70 8.57 6.08
C GLN A 41 -14.14 8.32 6.54
N ASN A 42 -14.52 7.06 6.78
CA ASN A 42 -15.88 6.68 7.17
C ASN A 42 -16.03 6.36 8.67
N MET A 43 -15.02 6.63 9.51
CA MET A 43 -15.03 6.24 10.94
C MET A 43 -16.15 6.90 11.75
N ASN A 44 -16.54 8.11 11.36
CA ASN A 44 -17.56 8.92 12.07
C ASN A 44 -18.92 8.90 11.34
N GLU A 45 -19.12 8.01 10.38
CA GLU A 45 -20.41 7.87 9.71
C GLU A 45 -21.45 7.36 10.71
N THR A 46 -22.62 8.01 10.75
CA THR A 46 -23.70 7.69 11.68
C THR A 46 -24.94 7.15 10.98
N ASN A 47 -25.04 7.33 9.66
CA ASN A 47 -26.15 6.82 8.88
C ASN A 47 -26.06 5.29 8.75
N GLU A 48 -26.98 4.57 9.38
CA GLU A 48 -27.00 3.10 9.39
C GLU A 48 -27.07 2.47 7.99
N GLN A 49 -27.83 3.07 7.07
CA GLN A 49 -27.95 2.54 5.72
C GLN A 49 -26.61 2.65 4.97
N LYS A 50 -25.93 3.79 5.11
CA LYS A 50 -24.62 4.00 4.51
C LYS A 50 -23.55 3.09 5.13
N ILE A 51 -23.60 2.87 6.45
CA ILE A 51 -22.71 1.91 7.12
C ILE A 51 -22.89 0.50 6.55
N ARG A 52 -24.13 0.05 6.31
CA ARG A 52 -24.40 -1.27 5.71
C ARG A 52 -23.80 -1.38 4.31
N THR A 53 -24.04 -0.39 3.45
CA THR A 53 -23.44 -0.35 2.10
C THR A 53 -21.92 -0.39 2.15
N LEU A 54 -21.29 0.39 3.04
CA LEU A 54 -19.84 0.38 3.20
C LEU A 54 -19.28 -0.97 3.67
N ILE A 55 -20.02 -1.68 4.52
CA ILE A 55 -19.65 -3.04 4.96
C ILE A 55 -19.74 -4.02 3.78
N GLU A 56 -20.80 -3.97 3.00
CA GLU A 56 -20.98 -4.80 1.80
C GLU A 56 -19.86 -4.53 0.77
N ASP A 57 -19.56 -3.26 0.50
CA ASP A 57 -18.46 -2.85 -0.37
C ASP A 57 -17.11 -3.36 0.14
N ALA A 58 -16.85 -3.27 1.45
CA ALA A 58 -15.63 -3.77 2.05
C ALA A 58 -15.53 -5.31 1.95
N GLN A 59 -16.64 -6.04 2.08
CA GLN A 59 -16.67 -7.49 1.87
C GLN A 59 -16.40 -7.86 0.41
N ASN A 60 -16.98 -7.15 -0.54
CA ASN A 60 -16.74 -7.34 -1.97
C ASN A 60 -15.26 -7.09 -2.31
N ASN A 61 -14.71 -5.97 -1.82
CA ASN A 61 -13.31 -5.62 -2.00
C ASN A 61 -12.37 -6.66 -1.37
N LEU A 62 -12.71 -7.21 -0.21
CA LEU A 62 -11.94 -8.30 0.40
C LEU A 62 -11.86 -9.51 -0.54
N GLN A 63 -12.98 -9.93 -1.14
CA GLN A 63 -12.97 -11.05 -2.09
C GLN A 63 -12.11 -10.76 -3.33
N ILE A 64 -12.17 -9.52 -3.83
CA ILE A 64 -11.32 -9.09 -4.95
C ILE A 64 -9.85 -9.19 -4.56
N ILE A 65 -9.45 -8.66 -3.40
CA ILE A 65 -8.08 -8.73 -2.90
C ILE A 65 -7.62 -10.19 -2.81
N GLN A 66 -8.44 -11.08 -2.27
CA GLN A 66 -8.10 -12.51 -2.16
C GLN A 66 -7.88 -13.18 -3.52
N ARG A 67 -8.76 -12.92 -4.50
CA ARG A 67 -8.60 -13.45 -5.86
C ARG A 67 -7.35 -12.90 -6.55
N GLN A 68 -7.13 -11.59 -6.45
CA GLN A 68 -5.97 -10.94 -7.08
C GLN A 68 -4.65 -11.37 -6.44
N THR A 69 -4.64 -11.60 -5.13
CA THR A 69 -3.49 -12.18 -4.43
C THR A 69 -3.17 -13.56 -4.97
N LEU A 70 -4.18 -14.42 -5.12
CA LEU A 70 -4.00 -15.77 -5.67
C LEU A 70 -3.51 -15.75 -7.12
N ILE A 71 -4.06 -14.87 -7.96
CA ILE A 71 -3.60 -14.73 -9.35
C ILE A 71 -2.14 -14.25 -9.39
N GLY A 72 -1.79 -13.28 -8.54
CA GLY A 72 -0.42 -12.78 -8.43
C GLY A 72 0.58 -13.87 -8.04
N SER A 73 0.20 -14.77 -7.12
CA SER A 73 1.07 -15.87 -6.71
C SER A 73 1.20 -16.99 -7.75
N LEU A 74 0.19 -17.16 -8.61
CA LEU A 74 0.24 -18.10 -9.75
C LEU A 74 1.09 -17.56 -10.90
N TYR A 75 1.15 -16.23 -11.06
CA TYR A 75 1.87 -15.56 -12.14
C TYR A 75 2.79 -14.46 -11.59
N PRO A 76 3.87 -14.82 -10.87
CA PRO A 76 4.76 -13.85 -10.25
C PRO A 76 5.50 -13.03 -11.31
N SER A 77 5.51 -11.71 -11.14
CA SER A 77 6.28 -10.79 -11.98
C SER A 77 7.68 -10.55 -11.42
N LYS A 78 8.58 -9.97 -12.23
CA LYS A 78 9.89 -9.52 -11.73
C LYS A 78 9.71 -8.47 -10.64
N LYS A 79 10.53 -8.59 -9.60
CA LYS A 79 10.59 -7.61 -8.50
C LYS A 79 11.07 -6.26 -9.01
N LEU A 80 10.56 -5.20 -8.41
CA LEU A 80 10.97 -3.84 -8.72
C LEU A 80 12.29 -3.53 -8.00
N VAL A 81 13.10 -2.62 -8.55
CA VAL A 81 14.35 -2.15 -7.93
C VAL A 81 14.14 -1.62 -6.50
N VAL A 82 12.97 -1.03 -6.23
CA VAL A 82 12.61 -0.52 -4.89
C VAL A 82 12.35 -1.62 -3.86
N GLU A 83 12.19 -2.87 -4.30
CA GLU A 83 12.02 -4.03 -3.44
C GLU A 83 13.36 -4.68 -3.05
N ASP A 84 14.46 -4.25 -3.67
CA ASP A 84 15.80 -4.76 -3.36
C ASP A 84 16.25 -4.22 -1.99
N PRO A 85 16.51 -5.11 -1.01
CA PRO A 85 16.84 -4.70 0.35
C PRO A 85 18.16 -3.92 0.43
N GLU A 86 19.11 -4.21 -0.45
CA GLU A 86 20.41 -3.52 -0.52
C GLU A 86 20.26 -2.02 -0.85
N ILE A 87 19.27 -1.65 -1.67
CA ILE A 87 19.00 -0.25 -2.03
C ILE A 87 18.29 0.51 -0.89
N ASN A 88 17.53 -0.20 -0.04
CA ASN A 88 16.85 0.40 1.11
C ASN A 88 17.78 0.63 2.32
N THR A 89 18.84 -0.17 2.48
CA THR A 89 19.79 -0.03 3.60
C THR A 89 20.80 1.09 3.40
N ASP A 90 21.15 1.41 2.15
CA ASP A 90 22.14 2.47 1.85
C ASP A 90 21.59 3.88 2.08
N LYS A 91 20.27 4.10 1.91
CA LYS A 91 19.67 5.43 2.03
C LYS A 91 19.37 5.90 3.46
N LEU A 92 19.48 5.00 4.46
CA LEU A 92 19.27 5.37 5.86
C LEU A 92 20.58 5.59 6.64
N ASN A 93 21.72 5.17 6.10
CA ASN A 93 22.99 5.11 6.85
C ASN A 93 24.11 6.03 6.33
N HIS A 94 23.86 6.88 5.34
CA HIS A 94 24.80 7.95 4.95
C HIS A 94 24.16 9.33 5.14
N PRO A 95 24.54 10.08 6.20
CA PRO A 95 24.49 11.52 6.11
C PRO A 95 25.58 11.93 5.11
N GLU A 96 25.22 12.74 4.11
CA GLU A 96 26.15 13.26 3.10
C GLU A 96 26.56 12.26 2.01
N ASP A 97 25.70 12.03 1.01
CA ASP A 97 26.21 11.71 -0.34
C ASP A 97 25.41 12.44 -1.41
N ASP A 98 25.93 13.63 -1.69
CA ASP A 98 25.57 14.56 -2.73
C ASP A 98 25.86 13.98 -4.13
N HIS A 99 25.11 12.96 -4.54
CA HIS A 99 25.14 12.45 -5.91
C HIS A 99 24.39 13.35 -6.91
N ARG A 100 23.79 14.47 -6.44
CA ARG A 100 23.19 15.49 -7.31
C ARG A 100 24.20 16.52 -7.81
N GLN A 101 25.32 16.73 -7.12
CA GLN A 101 26.34 17.70 -7.54
C GLN A 101 27.20 17.27 -8.73
N LYS A 102 27.45 15.96 -8.93
CA LYS A 102 28.32 15.50 -10.04
C LYS A 102 27.74 15.71 -11.43
N GLN A 103 26.41 15.90 -11.57
CA GLN A 103 25.80 16.27 -12.85
C GLN A 103 25.79 17.79 -13.09
N ARG A 104 25.88 18.62 -12.04
CA ARG A 104 25.93 20.08 -12.19
C ARG A 104 27.31 20.57 -12.63
N ASN A 105 28.39 19.97 -12.12
CA ASN A 105 29.74 20.42 -12.42
C ASN A 105 30.22 20.10 -13.86
N ASN A 106 29.55 19.19 -14.57
CA ASN A 106 29.88 18.87 -15.96
C ASN A 106 29.30 19.87 -16.98
N PHE A 107 28.32 20.70 -16.60
CA PHE A 107 27.77 21.73 -17.51
C PHE A 107 28.53 23.05 -17.46
N GLU A 108 29.31 23.32 -16.40
CA GLU A 108 30.10 24.55 -16.28
C GLU A 108 31.50 24.47 -16.91
N THR A 109 32.05 23.26 -17.11
CA THR A 109 33.34 23.07 -17.81
C THR A 109 33.24 22.93 -19.32
N ALA A 110 32.02 22.92 -19.89
CA ALA A 110 31.80 22.86 -21.34
C ALA A 110 31.55 24.23 -21.99
N ASN A 111 31.57 25.32 -21.20
CA ASN A 111 31.39 26.70 -21.67
C ASN A 111 32.52 27.62 -21.17
N ARG A 112 33.77 27.16 -21.25
CA ARG A 112 34.96 28.02 -21.24
C ARG A 112 35.79 27.79 -22.49
#